data_AF-A0A090AI02-F1
#
_entry.id   AF-A0A090AI02-F1
#
_cell.length_a   1.000
_cell.length_b   1.000
_cell.length_c   1.000
_cell.angle_alpha   90.00
_cell.angle_beta   90.00
_cell.angle_gamma   90.00
#
_symmetry.space_group_name_H-M   'P 1'
#
loop_
_entity.id
_entity.type
_entity.pdbx_description
1 polymer ?
#
loop_
_entity_poly.entity_id
_entity_poly.type
_entity_poly.pdbx_seq_one_letter_code
_entity_poly.pdbx_strand_id
1 'polypeptide(L)'
;MQTQTTKWLELNQDNFAATQKWIDINSNLFITLAQQQLEFIGICVENGNKQVQAWTQAKGLGEVITTQTELLNNFRKQVVNNVHVTVDVLLDTKKQVTQWTENNLTQATQWHHAVLNP
;
A
#
# COMPACT_ATOMS: atom_id res chain seq x y z
N MET A 1 13.94 -38.81 20.05
CA MET A 1 12.54 -38.44 19.78
C MET A 1 12.22 -37.00 20.17
N GLN A 2 12.47 -36.56 21.42
CA GLN A 2 12.23 -35.16 21.86
C GLN A 2 12.76 -34.10 20.88
N THR A 3 14.00 -34.24 20.39
CA THR A 3 14.62 -33.26 19.47
C THR A 3 13.92 -33.13 18.11
N GLN A 4 13.31 -34.21 17.59
CA GLN A 4 12.56 -34.14 16.34
C GLN A 4 11.16 -33.56 16.54
N THR A 5 10.52 -33.86 17.66
CA THR A 5 9.22 -33.29 18.02
C THR A 5 9.32 -31.77 18.24
N THR A 6 10.39 -31.30 18.89
CA THR A 6 10.67 -29.86 19.05
C THR A 6 10.90 -29.16 17.71
N LYS A 7 11.75 -29.71 16.84
CA LYS A 7 11.99 -29.18 15.48
C LYS A 7 10.72 -29.11 14.63
N TRP A 8 9.83 -30.09 14.77
CA TRP A 8 8.54 -30.10 14.08
C TRP A 8 7.57 -29.03 14.62
N LEU A 9 7.59 -28.78 15.92
CA LEU A 9 6.76 -27.76 16.55
C LEU A 9 7.21 -26.34 16.15
N GLU A 10 8.52 -26.11 16.14
CA GLU A 10 9.15 -24.88 15.64
C GLU A 10 8.78 -24.62 14.18
N LEU A 11 8.84 -25.65 13.32
CA LEU A 11 8.45 -25.52 11.91
C LEU A 11 6.97 -25.14 11.71
N ASN A 12 6.06 -25.69 12.51
CA ASN A 12 4.66 -25.29 12.43
C ASN A 12 4.45 -23.84 12.86
N GLN A 13 5.16 -23.39 13.89
CA GLN A 13 5.13 -21.99 14.33
C GLN A 13 5.68 -21.06 13.26
N ASP A 14 6.80 -21.43 12.62
CA ASP A 14 7.40 -20.66 11.54
C ASP A 14 6.50 -20.59 10.30
N ASN A 15 5.89 -21.70 9.89
CA ASN A 15 4.92 -21.72 8.79
C ASN A 15 3.67 -20.89 9.09
N PHE A 16 3.18 -20.94 10.32
CA PHE A 16 2.04 -20.12 10.75
C PHE A 16 2.41 -18.64 10.71
N ALA A 17 3.58 -18.26 11.23
CA ALA A 17 4.08 -16.89 11.20
C ALA A 17 4.31 -16.39 9.76
N ALA A 18 4.84 -17.24 8.87
CA ALA A 18 5.00 -16.92 7.45
C ALA A 18 3.65 -16.68 6.77
N THR A 19 2.66 -17.53 7.04
CA THR A 19 1.30 -17.38 6.49
C THR A 19 0.64 -16.11 7.02
N GLN A 20 0.76 -15.82 8.32
CA GLN A 20 0.24 -14.60 8.92
C GLN A 20 0.86 -13.36 8.28
N LYS A 21 2.19 -13.34 8.13
CA LYS A 21 2.91 -12.23 7.49
C LYS A 21 2.45 -12.00 6.04
N TRP A 22 2.15 -13.06 5.30
CA TRP A 22 1.58 -12.95 3.95
C TRP A 22 0.17 -12.35 3.95
N ILE A 23 -0.68 -12.75 4.89
CA ILE A 23 -2.03 -12.18 5.07
C ILE A 23 -1.93 -10.70 5.41
N ASP A 24 -1.01 -10.32 6.29
CA ASP A 24 -0.81 -8.94 6.73
C ASP A 24 -0.34 -8.05 5.56
N ILE A 25 0.62 -8.53 4.75
CA ILE A 25 1.10 -7.82 3.55
C ILE A 25 -0.08 -7.53 2.59
N ASN A 26 -0.90 -8.54 2.29
CA ASN A 26 -2.02 -8.37 1.37
C ASN A 26 -3.13 -7.47 1.93
N SER A 27 -3.46 -7.65 3.22
CA SER A 27 -4.49 -6.85 3.88
C SER A 27 -4.09 -5.38 3.93
N ASN A 28 -2.83 -5.09 4.29
CA ASN A 28 -2.31 -3.73 4.32
C ASN A 28 -2.30 -3.10 2.94
N LEU A 29 -1.82 -3.81 1.91
CA LEU A 29 -1.88 -3.32 0.53
C LEU A 29 -3.30 -2.97 0.13
N PHE A 30 -4.26 -3.86 0.38
CA PHE A 30 -5.65 -3.64 -0.02
C PHE A 30 -6.28 -2.46 0.72
N ILE A 31 -6.11 -2.38 2.04
CA ILE A 31 -6.62 -1.27 2.86
C ILE A 31 -6.04 0.05 2.36
N THR A 32 -4.73 0.12 2.12
CA THR A 32 -4.09 1.36 1.68
C THR A 32 -4.52 1.75 0.27
N LEU A 33 -4.64 0.80 -0.67
CA LEU A 33 -5.15 1.09 -2.01
C LEU A 33 -6.61 1.57 -1.97
N ALA A 34 -7.45 0.98 -1.13
CA ALA A 34 -8.83 1.43 -0.94
C ALA A 34 -8.89 2.85 -0.36
N GLN A 35 -8.02 3.17 0.61
CA GLN A 35 -7.88 4.53 1.14
C GLN A 35 -7.46 5.51 0.05
N GLN A 36 -6.48 5.16 -0.79
CA GLN A 36 -6.04 6.03 -1.90
C GLN A 36 -7.16 6.25 -2.94
N GLN A 37 -8.01 5.25 -3.20
CA GLN A 37 -9.19 5.42 -4.05
C GLN A 37 -10.22 6.37 -3.44
N LEU A 38 -10.48 6.27 -2.14
CA LEU A 38 -11.37 7.20 -1.43
C LEU A 38 -10.82 8.63 -1.42
N GLU A 39 -9.51 8.80 -1.21
CA GLU A 39 -8.84 10.09 -1.32
C GLU A 39 -9.00 10.69 -2.71
N PHE A 40 -8.80 9.89 -3.77
CA PHE A 40 -9.00 10.35 -5.15
C PHE A 40 -10.44 10.79 -5.43
N ILE A 41 -11.43 10.05 -4.92
CA ILE A 41 -12.84 10.46 -5.00
C ILE A 41 -13.05 11.78 -4.24
N GLY A 42 -12.47 11.92 -3.04
CA GLY A 42 -12.51 13.15 -2.25
C GLY A 42 -11.95 14.35 -3.02
N ILE A 43 -10.79 14.18 -3.67
CA ILE A 43 -10.16 15.19 -4.55
C ILE A 43 -11.12 15.61 -5.67
N CYS A 44 -11.80 14.66 -6.32
CA CYS A 44 -12.76 14.95 -7.39
C CYS A 44 -13.97 15.73 -6.87
N VAL A 45 -14.54 15.31 -5.74
CA VAL A 45 -15.70 15.96 -5.11
C VAL A 45 -15.35 17.38 -4.66
N GLU A 46 -14.20 17.57 -4.01
CA GLU A 46 -13.73 18.87 -3.54
C GLU A 46 -13.54 19.84 -4.72
N ASN A 47 -12.88 19.40 -5.79
CA ASN A 47 -12.67 20.24 -6.97
C ASN A 47 -13.97 20.55 -7.71
N GLY A 48 -14.89 19.58 -7.81
CA GLY A 48 -16.23 19.81 -8.37
C GLY A 48 -17.00 20.87 -7.58
N ASN A 49 -17.00 20.78 -6.25
CA ASN A 49 -17.64 21.78 -5.38
C ASN A 49 -17.02 23.16 -5.55
N LYS A 50 -15.69 23.25 -5.59
CA LYS A 50 -15.00 24.53 -5.79
C LYS A 50 -15.24 25.12 -7.18
N GLN A 51 -15.39 24.30 -8.21
CA GLN A 51 -15.73 24.77 -9.55
C GLN A 51 -17.15 25.35 -9.61
N VAL A 52 -18.12 24.71 -8.93
CA VAL A 52 -19.48 25.25 -8.80
C VAL A 52 -19.48 26.56 -8.00
N GLN A 53 -18.69 26.66 -6.93
CA GLN A 53 -18.51 27.92 -6.19
C GLN A 53 -17.92 29.02 -7.08
N ALA A 54 -16.89 28.70 -7.87
CA ALA A 54 -16.28 29.65 -8.80
C ALA A 54 -17.30 30.20 -9.80
N TRP A 55 -18.19 29.37 -10.34
CA TRP A 55 -19.23 29.83 -11.27
C TRP A 55 -20.33 30.64 -10.61
N THR A 56 -20.69 30.33 -9.36
CA THR A 56 -21.77 31.03 -8.65
C THR A 56 -21.33 32.34 -8.01
N GLN A 57 -20.04 32.49 -7.71
CA GLN A 57 -19.50 33.65 -6.98
C GLN A 57 -18.70 34.63 -7.86
N ALA A 58 -18.25 34.22 -9.06
CA ALA A 58 -17.45 35.10 -9.90
C ALA A 58 -18.25 36.28 -10.46
N LYS A 59 -17.69 37.48 -10.34
CA LYS A 59 -18.30 38.72 -10.86
C LYS A 59 -17.90 39.03 -12.30
N GLY A 60 -17.01 38.23 -12.89
CA GLY A 60 -16.58 38.35 -14.28
C GLY A 60 -15.65 37.21 -14.75
N LEU A 61 -15.46 37.11 -16.07
CA LEU A 61 -14.66 36.04 -16.71
C LEU A 61 -13.20 36.00 -16.24
N GLY A 62 -12.59 37.12 -15.87
CA GLY A 62 -11.21 37.17 -15.37
C GLY A 62 -11.03 36.47 -14.02
N GLU A 63 -12.00 36.58 -13.11
CA GLU A 63 -12.01 35.86 -11.83
C GLU A 63 -12.22 34.36 -12.05
N VAL A 64 -13.08 33.98 -13.01
CA VAL A 64 -13.29 32.58 -13.36
C VAL A 64 -12.01 31.93 -13.88
N ILE A 65 -11.26 32.60 -14.78
CA ILE A 65 -10.02 32.05 -15.35
C ILE A 65 -8.93 31.90 -14.28
N THR A 66 -8.78 32.90 -13.42
CA THR A 66 -7.82 32.84 -12.29
C THR A 66 -8.17 31.68 -11.36
N THR A 67 -9.43 31.56 -10.97
CA THR A 67 -9.91 30.50 -10.08
C THR A 67 -9.76 29.12 -10.72
N GLN A 68 -10.08 28.96 -12.01
CA GLN A 68 -9.88 27.69 -12.72
C GLN A 68 -8.41 27.28 -12.77
N THR A 69 -7.49 28.23 -12.96
CA THR A 69 -6.05 27.94 -13.00
C THR A 69 -5.54 27.46 -11.64
N GLU A 70 -6.00 28.08 -10.55
CA GLU A 70 -5.68 27.65 -9.18
C GLU A 70 -6.26 26.28 -8.87
N LEU A 71 -7.52 26.02 -9.25
CA LEU A 71 -8.16 24.72 -9.08
C LEU A 71 -7.41 23.63 -9.84
N LEU A 72 -7.00 23.89 -11.08
CA LEU A 72 -6.25 22.92 -11.88
C LEU A 72 -4.88 22.61 -11.28
N ASN A 73 -4.18 23.63 -10.79
CA ASN A 73 -2.90 23.46 -10.11
C ASN A 73 -3.04 22.68 -8.80
N ASN A 74 -4.09 22.94 -8.01
CA ASN A 74 -4.34 22.24 -6.76
C ASN A 74 -4.74 20.78 -7.02
N PHE A 75 -5.68 20.54 -7.94
CA PHE A 75 -6.06 19.20 -8.40
C PHE A 75 -4.84 18.41 -8.87
N ARG A 76 -4.00 19.00 -9.73
CA ARG A 76 -2.77 18.35 -10.21
C ARG A 76 -1.85 17.96 -9.04
N LYS A 77 -1.61 18.86 -8.09
CA LYS A 77 -0.77 18.56 -6.91
C LYS A 77 -1.34 17.40 -6.09
N GLN A 78 -2.65 17.42 -5.84
CA GLN A 78 -3.32 16.37 -5.05
C GLN A 78 -3.26 15.01 -5.76
N VAL A 79 -3.51 14.97 -7.07
CA VAL A 79 -3.42 13.73 -7.87
C VAL A 79 -1.98 13.21 -7.91
N VAL A 80 -0.99 14.07 -8.17
CA VAL A 80 0.43 13.64 -8.17
C VAL A 80 0.85 13.11 -6.81
N ASN A 81 0.39 13.73 -5.72
CA ASN A 81 0.67 13.25 -4.37
C ASN A 81 0.06 11.85 -4.13
N ASN A 82 -1.21 11.64 -4.48
CA ASN A 82 -1.89 10.34 -4.36
C ASN A 82 -1.18 9.25 -5.19
N VAL A 83 -0.69 9.60 -6.39
CA VAL A 83 0.14 8.69 -7.22
C VAL A 83 1.46 8.36 -6.54
N HIS A 84 2.19 9.35 -6.00
CA HIS A 84 3.45 9.10 -5.28
C HIS A 84 3.23 8.19 -4.07
N VAL A 85 2.22 8.46 -3.25
CA VAL A 85 1.89 7.62 -2.10
C VAL A 85 1.57 6.20 -2.54
N THR A 86 0.79 6.03 -3.62
CA THR A 86 0.49 4.71 -4.18
C THR A 86 1.75 3.97 -4.64
N VAL A 87 2.69 4.66 -5.29
CA VAL A 87 3.98 4.09 -5.72
C VAL A 87 4.82 3.67 -4.51
N ASP A 88 4.90 4.50 -3.48
CA ASP A 88 5.63 4.19 -2.26
C ASP A 88 5.08 2.94 -1.57
N VAL A 89 3.75 2.79 -1.51
CA VAL A 89 3.07 1.60 -0.98
C VAL A 89 3.41 0.34 -1.78
N LEU A 90 3.46 0.44 -3.11
CA LEU A 90 3.84 -0.68 -3.97
C LEU A 90 5.31 -1.06 -3.78
N LEU A 91 6.21 -0.08 -3.66
CA LEU A 91 7.63 -0.32 -3.41
C LEU A 91 7.86 -0.97 -2.04
N ASP A 92 7.16 -0.49 -1.01
CA ASP A 92 7.24 -1.09 0.33
C ASP A 92 6.67 -2.50 0.35
N THR A 93 5.51 -2.73 -0.28
CA THR A 93 4.93 -4.07 -0.44
C THR A 93 5.89 -5.01 -1.15
N LYS A 94 6.52 -4.57 -2.25
CA LYS A 94 7.54 -5.36 -2.97
C LYS A 94 8.68 -5.75 -2.02
N LYS A 95 9.19 -4.80 -1.23
CA LYS A 95 10.25 -5.07 -0.24
C LYS A 95 9.81 -6.08 0.81
N GLN A 96 8.58 -5.96 1.33
CA GLN A 96 8.02 -6.90 2.31
C GLN A 96 7.88 -8.31 1.73
N VAL A 97 7.43 -8.44 0.47
CA VAL A 97 7.34 -9.73 -0.23
C VAL A 97 8.72 -10.33 -0.46
N THR A 98 9.70 -9.54 -0.94
CA THR A 98 11.09 -10.03 -1.11
C THR A 98 11.66 -10.54 0.20
N GLN A 99 11.53 -9.79 1.29
CA GLN A 99 11.97 -10.23 2.62
C GLN A 99 11.23 -11.48 3.09
N TRP A 100 9.92 -11.58 2.84
CA TRP A 100 9.15 -12.77 3.16
C TRP A 100 9.68 -13.99 2.40
N THR A 101 9.96 -13.86 1.09
CA THR A 101 10.53 -14.93 0.27
C THR A 101 11.92 -15.35 0.75
N GLU A 102 12.81 -14.39 1.02
CA GLU A 102 14.17 -14.65 1.52
C GLU A 102 14.16 -15.38 2.86
N ASN A 103 13.27 -14.97 3.77
CA ASN A 103 13.11 -15.62 5.07
C ASN A 103 12.63 -17.06 4.92
N ASN A 104 11.61 -17.31 4.08
CA ASN A 104 11.09 -18.66 3.85
C ASN A 104 12.14 -19.56 3.18
N LEU A 105 12.91 -19.05 2.21
CA LEU A 105 14.00 -19.80 1.57
C LEU A 105 15.11 -20.16 2.55
N THR A 106 15.47 -19.22 3.44
CA THR A 106 16.48 -19.44 4.48
C THR A 106 16.02 -20.53 5.45
N GLN A 107 14.77 -20.46 5.91
CA GLN A 107 14.17 -21.47 6.79
C GLN A 107 14.11 -22.85 6.13
N ALA A 108 13.69 -22.92 4.85
CA ALA A 108 13.67 -24.18 4.10
C ALA A 108 15.06 -24.81 3.96
N THR A 109 16.09 -23.99 3.73
CA THR A 109 17.49 -24.45 3.62
C THR A 109 18.04 -24.94 4.96
N GLN A 110 17.74 -24.20 6.04
CA GLN A 110 18.11 -24.60 7.41
C GLN A 110 17.45 -25.92 7.79
N TRP A 111 16.18 -26.12 7.43
CA TRP A 111 15.48 -27.40 7.64
C TRP A 111 16.11 -28.54 6.85
N HIS A 112 16.42 -28.34 5.56
CA HIS A 112 17.08 -29.35 4.74
C HIS A 112 18.40 -29.82 5.37
N HIS A 113 19.23 -28.90 5.88
CA HIS A 113 20.44 -29.26 6.62
C HIS A 113 20.15 -29.92 7.97
N ALA A 114 19.19 -29.41 8.75
CA ALA A 114 18.96 -29.87 10.12
C ALA A 114 18.21 -31.20 10.25
N VAL A 115 17.51 -31.66 9.20
CA VAL A 115 16.62 -32.84 9.24
C VAL A 115 16.96 -33.88 8.18
N LEU A 116 17.34 -33.49 6.97
CA LEU A 116 17.57 -34.42 5.84
C LEU A 116 19.04 -34.78 5.61
N ASN A 117 19.99 -33.98 6.10
CA ASN A 117 21.42 -34.26 5.98
C ASN A 117 22.18 -33.76 7.24
N PRO A 118 21.98 -34.41 8.41
CA PRO A 118 22.48 -33.94 9.70
C PRO A 118 24.02 -33.96 9.84
#